data_AF-F8MU11-F1
#
_entry.id   AF-F8MU11-F1
#
_cell.length_a   1.000
_cell.length_b   1.000
_cell.length_c   1.000
_cell.angle_alpha   90.00
_cell.angle_beta   90.00
_cell.angle_gamma   90.00
#
_symmetry.space_group_name_H-M   'P 1'
#
loop_
_entity.id
_entity.type
_entity.pdbx_description
1 polymer ?
#
loop_
_entity_poly.entity_id
_entity_poly.type
_entity_poly.pdbx_seq_one_letter_code
_entity_poly.pdbx_strand_id
1 'polypeptide(L)' 'KEFLVLKKMLRDLFNKGFIRASNSLIIIPILFIRKLSSNLQFYYNYRALNIITRANYYPLPLIKETFRIIIKVK' A
#
# COMPACT_ATOMS: atom_id res chain seq x y z
N LYS A 1 -21.46 5.80 -6.34
CA LYS A 1 -20.44 6.90 -6.36
C LYS A 1 -19.02 6.34 -6.38
N GLU A 2 -18.81 5.20 -5.71
CA GLU A 2 -17.56 4.45 -5.62
C GLU A 2 -16.97 4.06 -6.99
N PHE A 3 -17.81 3.59 -7.93
CA PHE A 3 -17.35 3.19 -9.26
C PHE A 3 -16.71 4.34 -10.06
N LEU A 4 -17.24 5.57 -9.93
CA LEU A 4 -16.68 6.73 -10.62
C LEU A 4 -15.31 7.11 -10.04
N VAL A 5 -15.18 7.03 -8.71
CA VAL A 5 -13.90 7.23 -8.01
C VAL A 5 -12.90 6.15 -8.42
N LEU A 6 -13.34 4.89 -8.60
CA LEU A 6 -12.51 3.78 -9.11
C LEU A 6 -11.96 4.05 -10.47
N LYS A 7 -12.84 4.37 -11.43
CA LYS A 7 -12.43 4.63 -12.80
C LYS A 7 -11.44 5.81 -12.88
N LYS A 8 -11.67 6.87 -12.08
CA LYS A 8 -10.77 8.02 -12.00
C LYS A 8 -9.40 7.63 -11.43
N MET A 9 -9.36 6.99 -10.25
CA MET A 9 -8.09 6.61 -9.63
C MET A 9 -7.31 5.58 -10.46
N LEU A 10 -7.97 4.59 -11.08
CA LEU A 10 -7.32 3.64 -11.97
C LEU A 10 -6.69 4.34 -13.18
N ARG A 11 -7.40 5.30 -13.80
CA ARG A 11 -6.83 6.12 -14.88
C ARG A 11 -5.62 6.93 -14.40
N ASP A 12 -5.71 7.56 -13.24
CA ASP A 12 -4.60 8.36 -12.70
C ASP A 12 -3.36 7.50 -12.42
N LEU A 13 -3.54 6.30 -11.83
CA LEU A 13 -2.46 5.36 -11.58
C LEU A 13 -1.87 4.78 -12.88
N PHE A 14 -2.72 4.52 -13.87
CA PHE A 14 -2.28 4.04 -15.18
C PHE A 14 -1.47 5.11 -15.92
N ASN A 15 -1.96 6.36 -15.95
CA ASN A 15 -1.28 7.48 -16.58
C ASN A 15 0.07 7.81 -15.91
N LYS A 16 0.18 7.57 -14.60
CA LYS A 16 1.45 7.68 -13.85
C LYS A 16 2.41 6.51 -14.11
N GLY A 17 1.97 5.45 -14.78
CA GLY A 17 2.75 4.24 -15.01
C GLY A 17 2.89 3.34 -13.78
N PHE A 18 2.10 3.55 -12.72
CA PHE A 18 2.18 2.75 -11.50
C PHE A 18 1.50 1.38 -11.64
N ILE A 19 0.50 1.26 -12.52
CA ILE A 19 -0.20 0.01 -12.81
C ILE A 19 -0.25 -0.25 -14.32
N ARG A 20 -0.43 -1.52 -14.68
CA ARG A 20 -0.67 -1.98 -16.05
C ARG A 20 -1.66 -3.12 -16.04
N ALA A 21 -2.27 -3.41 -17.19
CA ALA A 21 -3.04 -4.65 -17.36
C ALA A 21 -2.13 -5.86 -17.10
N SER A 22 -2.63 -6.86 -16.39
CA SER A 22 -1.88 -8.05 -16.02
C SER A 22 -2.69 -9.31 -16.24
N ASN A 23 -2.04 -10.38 -16.67
CA ASN A 23 -2.64 -11.72 -16.80
C ASN A 23 -2.26 -12.62 -15.61
N SER A 24 -2.14 -12.02 -14.42
CA SER A 24 -1.81 -12.76 -13.19
C SER A 24 -2.97 -13.69 -12.81
N LEU A 25 -2.62 -14.92 -12.42
CA LEU A 25 -3.59 -15.87 -11.83
C LEU A 25 -4.05 -15.44 -10.44
N ILE A 26 -3.24 -14.65 -9.74
CA ILE A 26 -3.55 -14.14 -8.40
C ILE A 26 -4.31 -12.82 -8.54
N ILE A 27 -5.49 -12.79 -7.90
CA ILE A 27 -6.37 -11.62 -7.81
C ILE A 27 -6.49 -11.23 -6.35
N ILE A 28 -6.56 -9.93 -6.10
CA ILE A 28 -6.71 -9.37 -4.76
C ILE A 28 -7.97 -8.47 -4.75
N PRO A 29 -8.82 -8.57 -3.71
CA PRO A 29 -9.97 -7.70 -3.61
C PRO A 29 -9.56 -6.27 -3.28
N ILE A 30 -10.27 -5.33 -3.88
CA ILE A 30 -10.12 -3.89 -3.63
C ILE A 30 -11.23 -3.45 -2.67
N LEU A 31 -10.84 -2.77 -1.60
CA LEU A 31 -11.74 -2.22 -0.60
C LEU A 31 -11.78 -0.70 -0.70
N PHE A 32 -12.92 -0.14 -0.31
CA PHE A 32 -13.10 1.31 -0.18
C PHE A 32 -13.08 1.69 1.29
N ILE A 33 -12.23 2.65 1.63
CA ILE A 33 -12.15 3.21 2.98
C ILE A 33 -12.55 4.68 2.91
N ARG A 34 -13.47 5.08 3.78
CA ARG A 34 -13.87 6.48 3.93
C ARG A 34 -12.98 7.14 4.96
N LYS A 35 -12.19 8.14 4.53
CA LYS A 35 -11.35 8.93 5.43
C LYS A 35 -12.19 9.99 6.14
N LEU A 36 -11.71 10.48 7.29
CA LEU A 36 -12.35 11.55 8.07
C LEU A 36 -12.60 12.81 7.22
N SER A 37 -11.71 13.11 6.27
CA SER A 37 -11.81 14.21 5.32
C SER A 37 -12.83 13.96 4.19
N SER A 38 -13.87 13.17 4.43
CA SER A 38 -14.94 12.73 3.50
C SER A 38 -14.53 12.05 2.19
N ASN A 39 -13.24 11.96 1.90
CA ASN A 39 -12.71 11.33 0.68
C ASN A 39 -12.68 9.80 0.79
N LEU A 40 -13.11 9.15 -0.29
CA LEU A 40 -13.04 7.72 -0.49
C LEU A 40 -11.66 7.35 -1.03
N GLN A 41 -10.96 6.41 -0.41
CA GLN A 41 -9.67 5.90 -0.88
C GLN A 41 -9.72 4.41 -1.18
N PHE A 42 -8.94 4.00 -2.18
CA PHE A 42 -8.72 2.59 -2.48
C PHE A 42 -7.73 1.95 -1.53
N TYR A 43 -8.08 0.75 -1.11
CA TYR A 43 -7.21 -0.12 -0.35
C TYR A 43 -7.14 -1.49 -1.01
N TYR A 44 -5.93 -2.00 -1.21
CA TYR A 44 -5.69 -3.34 -1.75
C TYR A 44 -5.58 -4.33 -0.59
N ASN A 45 -6.44 -5.34 -0.56
CA ASN A 45 -6.44 -6.31 0.55
C ASN A 45 -5.39 -7.41 0.35
N TYR A 46 -4.12 -7.11 0.63
CA TYR A 46 -3.01 -8.05 0.50
C TYR A 46 -2.96 -9.16 1.56
N ARG A 47 -3.95 -9.31 2.45
CA ARG A 47 -3.87 -10.26 3.58
C ARG A 47 -3.60 -11.70 3.14
N ALA A 48 -4.34 -12.19 2.15
CA ALA A 48 -4.13 -13.54 1.62
C ALA A 48 -2.77 -13.68 0.92
N LEU A 49 -2.34 -12.63 0.20
CA LEU A 49 -1.02 -12.60 -0.45
C LEU A 49 0.12 -12.65 0.58
N ASN A 50 0.01 -11.90 1.68
CA ASN A 50 1.03 -11.83 2.72
C ASN A 50 1.24 -13.15 3.47
N ILE A 51 0.24 -14.04 3.49
CA ILE A 51 0.36 -15.37 4.09
C ILE A 51 1.18 -16.31 3.21
N ILE A 52 1.07 -16.17 1.88
CA ILE A 52 1.78 -17.04 0.92
C ILE A 52 3.17 -16.51 0.56
N THR A 53 3.44 -15.22 0.72
CA THR A 53 4.76 -14.64 0.45
C THR A 53 5.73 -14.89 1.59
N ARG A 54 6.96 -15.29 1.26
CA ARG A 54 8.05 -15.40 2.23
C ARG A 54 8.45 -14.02 2.74
N ALA A 55 8.40 -13.82 4.05
CA ALA A 55 8.86 -12.59 4.67
C ALA A 55 10.38 -12.42 4.50
N ASN A 56 10.79 -11.26 3.97
CA ASN A 56 12.19 -10.85 3.93
C ASN A 56 12.42 -9.80 5.02
N TYR A 57 12.89 -10.26 6.18
CA TYR A 57 13.06 -9.40 7.35
C TYR A 57 14.32 -8.55 7.22
N TYR A 58 14.14 -7.23 7.20
CA TYR A 58 15.21 -6.26 7.39
C TYR A 58 15.09 -5.67 8.81
N PRO A 59 16.15 -5.72 9.64
CA PRO A 59 16.08 -5.19 11.00
C PRO A 59 15.99 -3.67 10.95
N LEU A 60 14.77 -3.15 11.06
CA LEU A 60 14.55 -1.72 11.26
C LEU A 60 14.74 -1.43 12.76
N PRO A 61 15.68 -0.54 13.12
CA PRO A 61 15.91 -0.21 14.52
C PRO A 61 14.64 0.42 15.13
N LEU A 62 14.41 0.14 16.40
CA LEU A 62 13.36 0.83 17.14
C LEU A 62 13.68 2.32 17.21
N ILE A 63 12.65 3.17 17.24
CA ILE A 63 12.82 4.63 17.35
C ILE A 63 13.80 5.00 18.48
N LYS A 64 13.71 4.33 19.64
CA LYS A 64 14.63 4.54 20.77
C LYS A 64 16.09 4.19 20.43
N GLU A 65 16.31 3.11 19.69
CA GLU A 65 17.64 2.68 19.24
C GLU A 65 18.20 3.65 18.22
N THR A 66 17.37 4.09 17.27
CA THR A 66 17.73 5.11 16.28
C THR A 66 18.17 6.41 16.96
N PHE A 67 17.42 6.89 17.97
CA PHE A 67 17.82 8.08 18.74
C PHE A 67 19.12 7.88 19.53
N ARG A 68 19.33 6.70 20.14
CA ARG A 68 20.60 6.38 20.83
C ARG A 68 21.79 6.42 19.88
N ILE A 69 21.64 5.89 18.67
CA ILE A 69 22.70 5.90 17.65
C ILE A 69 23.02 7.35 17.24
N ILE A 70 22.00 8.16 16.96
CA ILE A 70 22.18 9.56 16.54
C ILE A 70 22.87 10.40 17.63
N ILE A 71 22.46 10.24 18.89
CA ILE A 71 23.06 10.98 20.01
C ILE A 71 24.53 10.60 20.22
N LYS A 72 24.90 9.32 20.01
CA LYS A 72 26.29 8.85 20.15
C LYS A 72 27.24 9.34 19.07
N VAL A 73 26.73 9.70 17.90
CA VAL A 73 27.52 10.15 16.74
C VAL A 73 27.80 11.66 16.81
N LYS A 74 27.14 12.37 17.73
CA LYS A 74 27.31 13.80 17.98
C LYS A 74 28.27 14.06 19.14
#